data_AF-A0A7J9HS24-F1
#
_entry.id   AF-A0A7J9HS24-F1
#
_cell.length_a   1.000
_cell.length_b   1.000
_cell.length_c   1.000
_cell.angle_alpha   90.00
_cell.angle_beta   90.00
_cell.angle_gamma   90.00
#
_symmetry.space_group_name_H-M   'P 1'
#
loop_
_entity.id
_entity.type
_entity.pdbx_description
1 polymer ?
#
loop_
_entity_poly.entity_id
_entity_poly.type
_entity_poly.pdbx_seq_one_letter_code
_entity_poly.pdbx_strand_id
1 'polypeptide(L)'
;MHKIPVDASERGSKWPEKWPARLEKSPYWLLSSHVGVYGKAAPEDFVADYEHWKRGIKSYLNGMGINWSSIRNVMDMKAVYGGFAAALKGLNLWVMNVIPIRSPDTLPIIYERGLFGIYHDWCESFSTYPRSYDLLHADHLFSKVKKRCKLVSVVAEVDRILRPGGKLIVRDNVDTINELEDMVMSMEWEVLKTYSKNKEGLLCVQKSMWRPK
;
A
#
# COMPACT_ATOMS: atom_id res chain seq x y z
N MET A 1 -8.99 -27.13 -1.21
CA MET A 1 -9.11 -27.19 0.26
C MET A 1 -7.71 -27.12 0.85
N HIS A 2 -7.48 -26.25 1.84
CA HIS A 2 -6.20 -26.19 2.56
C HIS A 2 -6.00 -27.49 3.35
N LYS A 3 -4.78 -28.05 3.34
CA LYS A 3 -4.44 -29.22 4.14
C LYS A 3 -4.39 -28.83 5.62
N ILE A 4 -4.89 -29.70 6.49
CA ILE A 4 -4.75 -29.53 7.93
C ILE A 4 -3.25 -29.63 8.26
N PRO A 5 -2.68 -28.66 8.99
CA PRO A 5 -1.27 -28.70 9.38
C PRO A 5 -0.96 -29.94 10.21
N VAL A 6 0.15 -30.59 9.91
CA VAL A 6 0.63 -31.80 10.62
C VAL A 6 1.75 -31.47 11.61
N ASP A 7 2.45 -30.35 11.40
CA ASP A 7 3.57 -29.90 12.23
C ASP A 7 3.27 -28.57 12.94
N ALA A 8 3.76 -28.41 14.17
CA ALA A 8 3.54 -27.20 14.98
C ALA A 8 4.25 -25.94 14.46
N SER A 9 5.15 -26.08 13.48
CA SER A 9 5.80 -25.00 12.74
C SER A 9 5.05 -24.61 11.46
N GLU A 10 4.14 -25.46 10.97
CA GLU A 10 3.34 -25.16 9.78
C GLU A 10 2.30 -24.08 10.07
N ARG A 11 2.05 -23.22 9.09
CA ARG A 11 1.04 -22.16 9.16
C ARG A 11 -0.35 -22.77 9.44
N GLY A 12 -1.03 -22.24 10.45
CA GLY A 12 -2.38 -22.65 10.84
C GLY A 12 -2.43 -23.70 11.96
N SER A 13 -1.27 -24.18 12.44
CA SER A 13 -1.20 -25.07 13.61
C SER A 13 -1.41 -24.35 14.94
N LYS A 14 -1.21 -23.02 14.98
CA LYS A 14 -1.44 -22.18 16.17
C LYS A 14 -2.28 -20.96 15.81
N TRP A 15 -3.10 -20.53 16.75
CA TRP A 15 -3.82 -19.26 16.64
C TRP A 15 -2.85 -18.07 16.73
N PRO A 16 -3.07 -17.02 15.92
CA PRO A 16 -2.34 -15.77 16.08
C PRO A 16 -2.61 -15.13 17.45
N GLU A 17 -1.76 -14.18 17.82
CA GLU A 17 -2.00 -13.32 18.98
C GLU A 17 -3.37 -12.60 18.90
N LYS A 18 -3.87 -12.14 20.04
CA LYS A 18 -5.12 -11.36 20.05
C LYS A 18 -4.89 -9.97 19.45
N TRP A 19 -5.95 -9.38 18.91
CA TRP A 19 -5.95 -7.97 18.52
C TRP A 19 -5.80 -7.08 19.77
N PRO A 20 -5.00 -5.99 19.74
CA PRO A 20 -4.22 -5.47 18.61
C PRO A 20 -2.77 -6.01 18.53
N ALA A 21 -2.34 -6.88 19.45
CA ALA A 21 -0.95 -7.36 19.53
C ALA A 21 -0.47 -8.10 18.27
N ARG A 22 -1.34 -8.87 17.61
CA ARG A 22 -1.02 -9.56 16.34
C ARG A 22 -0.59 -8.64 15.21
N LEU A 23 -0.90 -7.35 15.29
CA LEU A 23 -0.52 -6.39 14.25
C LEU A 23 0.99 -6.15 14.22
N GLU A 24 1.69 -6.31 15.35
CA GLU A 24 3.14 -6.10 15.49
C GLU A 24 3.92 -7.41 15.65
N LYS A 25 3.24 -8.50 15.99
CA LYS A 25 3.86 -9.80 16.20
C LYS A 25 4.20 -10.46 14.87
N SER A 26 5.48 -10.80 14.66
CA SER A 26 5.88 -11.66 13.55
C SER A 26 5.21 -13.04 13.67
N PRO A 27 4.65 -13.59 12.57
CA PRO A 27 4.08 -14.94 12.57
C PRO A 27 5.11 -15.98 12.99
N TYR A 28 4.70 -17.00 13.76
CA TYR A 28 5.61 -18.04 14.26
C TYR A 28 6.17 -18.94 13.14
N TRP A 29 5.42 -19.09 12.05
CA TRP A 29 5.79 -19.87 10.86
C TRP A 29 6.66 -19.07 9.88
N LEU A 30 6.87 -17.77 10.15
CA LEU A 30 7.85 -16.96 9.44
C LEU A 30 9.22 -17.27 10.03
N LEU A 31 9.95 -18.20 9.42
CA LEU A 31 11.24 -18.67 9.92
C LEU A 31 12.38 -17.78 9.42
N SER A 32 13.45 -17.66 10.22
CA SER A 32 14.66 -16.91 9.83
C SER A 32 15.43 -17.56 8.67
N SER A 33 15.14 -18.82 8.34
CA SER A 33 15.66 -19.50 7.15
C SER A 33 15.03 -18.98 5.86
N HIS A 34 13.85 -18.36 5.93
CA HIS A 34 13.21 -17.76 4.76
C HIS A 34 13.83 -16.39 4.49
N VAL A 35 14.09 -16.10 3.21
CA VAL A 35 14.52 -14.77 2.76
C VAL A 35 13.28 -13.89 2.60
N GLY A 36 13.28 -12.74 3.25
CA GLY A 36 12.23 -11.74 3.16
C GLY A 36 12.24 -10.96 1.85
N VAL A 37 11.23 -10.12 1.67
CA VAL A 37 11.02 -9.36 0.42
C VAL A 37 12.17 -8.40 0.11
N TYR A 38 12.86 -7.92 1.14
CA TYR A 38 13.97 -6.97 1.01
C TYR A 38 15.34 -7.62 1.19
N GLY A 39 15.40 -8.97 1.24
CA GLY A 39 16.62 -9.75 1.24
C GLY A 39 17.21 -10.05 2.61
N LYS A 40 16.57 -9.67 3.72
CA LYS A 40 16.99 -10.10 5.08
C LYS A 40 16.27 -11.38 5.49
N ALA A 41 16.53 -11.88 6.69
CA ALA A 41 15.71 -12.95 7.25
C ALA A 41 14.25 -12.47 7.36
N ALA A 42 13.28 -13.32 6.99
CA ALA A 42 11.89 -12.89 6.84
C ALA A 42 11.28 -12.23 8.11
N PRO A 43 11.56 -12.69 9.35
CA PRO A 43 11.10 -12.00 10.56
C PRO A 43 11.72 -10.60 10.74
N GLU A 44 12.99 -10.45 10.39
CA GLU A 44 13.72 -9.19 10.49
C GLU A 44 13.20 -8.19 9.45
N ASP A 45 12.94 -8.66 8.23
CA ASP A 45 12.33 -7.85 7.17
C ASP A 45 10.91 -7.39 7.54
N PHE A 46 10.11 -8.26 8.16
CA PHE A 46 8.78 -7.91 8.66
C PHE A 46 8.84 -6.78 9.71
N VAL A 47 9.74 -6.90 10.68
CA VAL A 47 9.91 -5.88 11.73
C VAL A 47 10.46 -4.58 11.14
N ALA A 48 11.42 -4.67 10.22
CA ALA A 48 12.02 -3.52 9.56
C ALA A 48 10.99 -2.75 8.72
N ASP A 49 10.11 -3.44 7.99
CA ASP A 49 9.00 -2.83 7.23
C ASP A 49 8.05 -2.06 8.16
N TYR A 50 7.62 -2.68 9.26
CA TYR A 50 6.74 -2.01 10.22
C TYR A 50 7.37 -0.75 10.81
N GLU A 51 8.64 -0.84 11.24
CA GLU A 51 9.35 0.29 11.83
C GLU A 51 9.65 1.40 10.80
N HIS A 52 9.89 1.03 9.54
CA HIS A 52 10.00 2.00 8.43
C HIS A 52 8.71 2.81 8.27
N TRP A 53 7.56 2.14 8.19
CA TRP A 53 6.27 2.82 8.02
C TRP A 53 5.85 3.63 9.25
N LYS A 54 6.12 3.12 10.45
CA LYS A 54 5.88 3.83 11.72
C LYS A 54 6.65 5.15 11.80
N ARG A 55 7.88 5.20 11.28
CA ARG A 55 8.65 6.45 11.13
C ARG A 55 8.12 7.32 9.98
N GLY A 56 7.84 6.71 8.82
CA GLY A 56 7.39 7.40 7.62
C GLY A 56 6.04 8.12 7.78
N ILE A 57 5.09 7.49 8.47
CA ILE A 57 3.74 8.06 8.69
C ILE A 57 3.77 9.36 9.46
N LYS A 58 4.72 9.57 10.38
CA LYS A 58 4.86 10.89 11.06
C LYS A 58 5.08 12.03 10.06
N SER A 59 5.86 11.78 9.01
CA SER A 59 6.08 12.74 7.93
C SER A 59 4.82 12.94 7.08
N TYR A 60 4.07 11.87 6.81
CA TYR A 60 2.83 11.94 6.02
C TYR A 60 1.71 12.68 6.77
N LEU A 61 1.59 12.43 8.08
CA LEU A 61 0.59 13.05 8.96
C LEU A 61 0.75 14.57 9.02
N ASN A 62 1.98 15.05 9.19
CA ASN A 62 2.24 16.45 9.46
C ASN A 62 2.68 17.25 8.22
N GLY A 63 3.22 16.57 7.20
CA GLY A 63 3.95 17.21 6.12
C GLY A 63 3.20 17.37 4.79
N MET A 64 2.01 16.76 4.63
CA MET A 64 1.34 16.67 3.33
C MET A 64 0.06 17.53 3.19
N GLY A 65 -0.31 18.29 4.22
CA GLY A 65 -1.55 19.09 4.19
C GLY A 65 -2.83 18.25 4.12
N ILE A 66 -2.74 16.97 4.48
CA ILE A 66 -3.88 16.04 4.47
C ILE A 66 -4.62 16.15 5.80
N ASN A 67 -5.92 16.43 5.74
CA ASN A 67 -6.76 16.30 6.93
C ASN A 67 -7.08 14.82 7.20
N TRP A 68 -6.22 14.15 7.96
CA TRP A 68 -6.39 12.73 8.29
C TRP A 68 -7.66 12.43 9.07
N SER A 69 -8.25 13.41 9.75
CA SER A 69 -9.53 13.24 10.44
C SER A 69 -10.73 13.05 9.50
N SER A 70 -10.60 13.39 8.21
CA SER A 70 -11.64 13.16 7.19
C SER A 70 -11.44 11.89 6.37
N ILE A 71 -10.31 11.21 6.50
CA ILE A 71 -9.99 9.98 5.76
C ILE A 71 -10.58 8.77 6.49
N ARG A 72 -11.27 7.88 5.77
CA ARG A 72 -11.87 6.65 6.32
C ARG A 72 -11.48 5.41 5.53
N ASN A 73 -11.49 5.50 4.20
CA ASN A 73 -11.26 4.37 3.30
C ASN A 73 -9.90 4.54 2.61
N VAL A 74 -8.92 3.74 3.00
CA VAL A 74 -7.57 3.78 2.42
C VAL A 74 -7.32 2.50 1.62
N MET A 75 -6.59 2.60 0.53
CA MET A 75 -6.02 1.43 -0.14
C MET A 75 -4.51 1.57 -0.20
N ASP A 76 -3.81 0.54 0.27
CA ASP A 76 -2.40 0.36 0.02
C ASP A 76 -2.24 -0.55 -1.20
N MET A 77 -1.92 0.06 -2.34
CA MET A 77 -1.91 -0.61 -3.63
C MET A 77 -0.77 -1.65 -3.75
N LYS A 78 0.22 -1.60 -2.84
CA LYS A 78 1.30 -2.58 -2.74
C LYS A 78 1.75 -2.72 -1.29
N ALA A 79 1.00 -3.51 -0.52
CA ALA A 79 1.14 -3.55 0.94
C ALA A 79 2.34 -4.34 1.46
N VAL A 80 2.92 -5.25 0.67
CA VAL A 80 4.01 -6.14 1.11
C VAL A 80 3.61 -6.83 2.43
N TYR A 81 4.24 -6.50 3.57
CA TYR A 81 3.90 -7.08 4.87
C TYR A 81 2.73 -6.41 5.59
N GLY A 82 2.17 -5.32 5.03
CA GLY A 82 1.09 -4.54 5.65
C GLY A 82 1.59 -3.57 6.72
N GLY A 83 2.87 -3.20 6.70
CA GLY A 83 3.45 -2.27 7.68
C GLY A 83 2.81 -0.89 7.64
N PHE A 84 2.43 -0.40 6.46
CA PHE A 84 1.71 0.87 6.30
C PHE A 84 0.36 0.85 7.03
N ALA A 85 -0.48 -0.16 6.76
CA ALA A 85 -1.75 -0.34 7.45
C ALA A 85 -1.57 -0.50 8.97
N ALA A 86 -0.57 -1.26 9.40
CA ALA A 86 -0.27 -1.47 10.80
C ALA A 86 0.14 -0.18 11.53
N ALA A 87 0.88 0.70 10.85
CA ALA A 87 1.32 1.96 11.41
C ALA A 87 0.19 3.02 11.46
N LEU A 88 -0.92 2.83 10.73
CA LEU A 88 -2.11 3.67 10.80
C LEU A 88 -3.13 3.23 11.87
N LYS A 89 -2.82 2.20 12.68
CA LYS A 89 -3.74 1.64 13.69
C LYS A 89 -4.36 2.63 14.68
N GLY A 90 -3.69 3.77 14.91
CA GLY A 90 -4.14 4.81 15.84
C GLY A 90 -5.19 5.75 15.25
N LEU A 91 -5.51 5.61 13.97
CA LEU A 91 -6.49 6.42 13.25
C LEU A 91 -7.78 5.63 13.06
N ASN A 92 -8.91 6.33 13.06
CA ASN A 92 -10.22 5.73 12.79
C ASN A 92 -10.45 5.57 11.27
N LEU A 93 -9.66 4.68 10.65
CA LEU A 93 -9.73 4.36 9.23
C LEU A 93 -9.46 2.87 9.01
N TRP A 94 -9.77 2.37 7.82
CA TRP A 94 -9.40 1.02 7.39
C TRP A 94 -8.56 1.06 6.12
N VAL A 95 -7.77 0.00 5.91
CA VAL A 95 -6.84 -0.10 4.78
C VAL A 95 -7.10 -1.39 4.00
N MET A 96 -7.47 -1.28 2.72
CA MET A 96 -7.41 -2.40 1.77
C MET A 96 -5.95 -2.65 1.42
N ASN A 97 -5.41 -3.81 1.79
CA ASN A 97 -4.05 -4.18 1.45
C ASN A 97 -4.02 -4.96 0.13
N VAL A 98 -3.32 -4.46 -0.88
CA VAL A 98 -3.23 -5.14 -2.18
C VAL A 98 -1.84 -5.74 -2.35
N ILE A 99 -1.78 -7.03 -2.67
CA ILE A 99 -0.56 -7.74 -3.02
C ILE A 99 -0.54 -7.95 -4.54
N PRO A 100 0.35 -7.27 -5.30
CA PRO A 100 0.42 -7.47 -6.73
C PRO A 100 0.81 -8.92 -7.07
N ILE A 101 0.17 -9.54 -8.06
CA ILE A 101 0.39 -10.97 -8.41
C ILE A 101 1.83 -11.36 -8.77
N ARG A 102 2.70 -10.37 -9.09
CA ARG A 102 4.13 -10.57 -9.38
C ARG A 102 5.05 -10.10 -8.25
N SER A 103 4.50 -9.84 -7.07
CA SER A 103 5.26 -9.62 -5.84
C SER A 103 5.32 -10.91 -5.01
N PRO A 104 6.27 -11.03 -4.07
CA PRO A 104 6.29 -12.15 -3.14
C PRO A 104 4.96 -12.30 -2.39
N ASP A 105 4.51 -13.54 -2.23
CA ASP A 105 3.24 -13.84 -1.59
C ASP A 105 3.31 -13.55 -0.08
N THR A 106 2.73 -12.41 0.28
CA THR A 106 2.73 -11.86 1.64
C THR A 106 1.32 -11.69 2.19
N LEU A 107 0.28 -11.99 1.41
CA LEU A 107 -1.11 -11.94 1.85
C LEU A 107 -1.41 -12.86 3.05
N PRO A 108 -0.81 -14.07 3.15
CA PRO A 108 -0.81 -14.86 4.37
C PRO A 108 -0.46 -14.09 5.65
N ILE A 109 0.55 -13.22 5.56
CA ILE A 109 1.06 -12.43 6.68
C ILE A 109 0.08 -11.30 6.99
N ILE A 110 -0.51 -10.66 5.97
CA ILE A 110 -1.58 -9.66 6.13
C ILE A 110 -2.73 -10.23 6.98
N TYR A 111 -3.20 -11.44 6.63
CA TYR A 111 -4.26 -12.10 7.39
C TYR A 111 -3.83 -12.50 8.80
N GLU A 112 -2.58 -12.94 8.99
CA GLU A 112 -2.04 -13.24 10.32
C GLU A 112 -2.02 -11.99 11.23
N ARG A 113 -1.80 -10.81 10.67
CA ARG A 113 -1.88 -9.52 11.38
C ARG A 113 -3.30 -9.07 11.71
N GLY A 114 -4.32 -9.78 11.22
CA GLY A 114 -5.74 -9.40 11.37
C GLY A 114 -6.16 -8.28 10.43
N LEU A 115 -5.36 -8.02 9.39
CA LEU A 115 -5.70 -7.09 8.31
C LEU A 115 -6.39 -7.86 7.18
N PHE A 116 -7.13 -7.14 6.34
CA PHE A 116 -7.71 -7.70 5.12
C PHE A 116 -6.97 -7.18 3.89
N GLY A 117 -6.98 -7.99 2.85
CA GLY A 117 -6.31 -7.68 1.60
C GLY A 117 -6.68 -8.64 0.50
N ILE A 118 -6.19 -8.37 -0.70
CA ILE A 118 -6.42 -9.21 -1.88
C ILE A 118 -5.16 -9.31 -2.75
N TYR A 119 -5.12 -10.33 -3.59
CA TYR A 119 -4.23 -10.33 -4.75
C TYR A 119 -4.86 -9.53 -5.88
N HIS A 120 -4.05 -8.80 -6.63
CA HIS A 120 -4.53 -8.07 -7.81
C HIS A 120 -3.45 -7.91 -8.88
N ASP A 121 -3.84 -7.91 -10.15
CA ASP A 121 -2.98 -7.50 -11.25
C ASP A 121 -3.34 -6.08 -11.66
N TRP A 122 -2.45 -5.13 -11.40
CA TRP A 122 -2.68 -3.71 -11.72
C TRP A 122 -2.67 -3.40 -13.23
N CYS A 123 -2.41 -4.39 -14.09
CA CYS A 123 -2.67 -4.28 -15.52
C CYS A 123 -4.13 -4.58 -15.90
N GLU A 124 -4.94 -5.05 -14.95
CA GLU A 124 -6.36 -5.33 -15.08
C GLU A 124 -7.17 -4.35 -14.22
N SER A 125 -8.48 -4.26 -14.46
CA SER A 125 -9.37 -3.44 -13.66
C SER A 125 -9.61 -4.04 -12.27
N PHE A 126 -9.61 -3.19 -11.24
CA PHE A 126 -9.89 -3.58 -9.86
C PHE A 126 -11.39 -3.78 -9.67
N SER A 127 -11.80 -4.92 -9.11
CA SER A 127 -13.22 -5.23 -8.83
C SER A 127 -13.72 -4.42 -7.64
N THR A 128 -14.06 -3.15 -7.89
CA THR A 128 -14.60 -2.21 -6.89
C THR A 128 -15.52 -1.19 -7.55
N TYR A 129 -16.42 -0.63 -6.74
CA TYR A 129 -17.25 0.49 -7.18
C TYR A 129 -16.37 1.71 -7.48
N PRO A 130 -16.63 2.47 -8.57
CA PRO A 130 -15.91 3.71 -8.82
C PRO A 130 -16.01 4.65 -7.61
N ARG A 131 -14.93 5.36 -7.27
CA ARG A 131 -14.91 6.36 -6.17
C ARG A 131 -15.11 5.75 -4.76
N SER A 132 -14.49 4.61 -4.50
CA SER A 132 -14.58 3.89 -3.21
C SER A 132 -13.62 4.41 -2.12
N TYR A 133 -12.47 4.95 -2.51
CA TYR A 133 -11.38 5.26 -1.57
C TYR A 133 -11.16 6.76 -1.43
N ASP A 134 -10.87 7.20 -0.20
CA ASP A 134 -10.49 8.57 0.14
C ASP A 134 -9.00 8.81 -0.09
N LEU A 135 -8.18 7.77 0.12
CA LEU A 135 -6.73 7.82 -0.05
C LEU A 135 -6.19 6.55 -0.69
N LEU A 136 -5.36 6.71 -1.70
CA LEU A 136 -4.58 5.63 -2.30
C LEU A 136 -3.10 5.85 -1.96
N HIS A 137 -2.43 4.78 -1.53
CA HIS A 137 -1.01 4.76 -1.25
C HIS A 137 -0.32 3.76 -2.19
N ALA A 138 0.78 4.18 -2.80
CA ALA A 138 1.57 3.34 -3.68
C ALA A 138 3.07 3.52 -3.39
N ASP A 139 3.73 2.45 -2.94
CA ASP A 139 5.18 2.41 -2.74
C ASP A 139 5.85 1.51 -3.79
N HIS A 140 6.65 2.10 -4.66
CA HIS A 140 7.40 1.44 -5.74
C HIS A 140 6.52 0.50 -6.58
N LEU A 141 5.29 0.95 -6.88
CA LEU A 141 4.32 0.19 -7.67
C LEU A 141 4.44 0.53 -9.15
N PHE A 142 4.34 1.81 -9.49
CA PHE A 142 4.20 2.27 -10.87
C PHE A 142 5.45 1.95 -11.70
N SER A 143 6.65 2.09 -11.13
CA SER A 143 7.90 1.72 -11.82
C SER A 143 8.03 0.23 -12.12
N LYS A 144 7.36 -0.62 -11.34
CA LYS A 144 7.29 -2.06 -11.59
C LYS A 144 6.23 -2.39 -12.63
N VAL A 145 5.05 -1.77 -12.51
CA VAL A 145 3.91 -2.04 -13.40
C VAL A 145 4.16 -1.49 -14.81
N LYS A 146 4.85 -0.35 -14.96
CA LYS A 146 5.16 0.24 -16.27
C LYS A 146 6.03 -0.64 -17.18
N LYS A 147 6.71 -1.65 -16.61
CA LYS A 147 7.45 -2.66 -17.38
C LYS A 147 6.55 -3.72 -18.03
N ARG A 148 5.28 -3.80 -17.61
CA ARG A 148 4.31 -4.82 -18.06
C ARG A 148 3.18 -4.24 -18.89
N CYS A 149 2.67 -3.07 -18.51
CA CYS A 149 1.54 -2.44 -19.17
C CYS A 149 1.68 -0.92 -19.17
N LYS A 150 0.85 -0.24 -19.97
CA LYS A 150 0.88 1.21 -20.13
C LYS A 150 0.52 1.88 -18.81
N LEU A 151 1.36 2.81 -18.35
CA LEU A 151 1.16 3.53 -17.10
C LEU A 151 -0.18 4.30 -17.10
N VAL A 152 -0.55 4.88 -18.24
CA VAL A 152 -1.83 5.57 -18.45
C VAL A 152 -3.04 4.71 -18.06
N SER A 153 -3.03 3.41 -18.35
CA SER A 153 -4.13 2.51 -18.00
C SER A 153 -4.26 2.33 -16.48
N VAL A 154 -3.13 2.27 -15.78
CA VAL A 154 -3.09 2.18 -14.32
C VAL A 154 -3.54 3.50 -13.68
N VAL A 155 -3.12 4.63 -14.23
CA VAL A 155 -3.53 5.96 -13.75
C VAL A 155 -5.03 6.18 -13.98
N ALA A 156 -5.58 5.73 -15.10
CA ALA A 156 -7.02 5.76 -15.34
C ALA A 156 -7.80 4.92 -14.32
N GLU A 157 -7.26 3.76 -13.92
CA GLU A 157 -7.86 2.92 -12.88
C GLU A 157 -7.78 3.58 -11.50
N VAL A 158 -6.65 4.21 -11.19
CA VAL A 158 -6.46 5.04 -9.98
C VAL A 158 -7.47 6.18 -9.93
N ASP A 159 -7.70 6.88 -11.05
CA ASP A 159 -8.74 7.91 -11.14
C ASP A 159 -10.12 7.30 -10.89
N ARG A 160 -10.45 6.18 -11.54
CA ARG A 160 -11.76 5.54 -11.41
C ARG A 160 -12.09 5.16 -9.96
N ILE A 161 -11.14 4.59 -9.21
CA ILE A 161 -11.38 4.09 -7.84
C ILE A 161 -11.28 5.20 -6.78
N LEU A 162 -10.55 6.28 -7.05
CA LEU A 162 -10.40 7.41 -6.13
C LEU A 162 -11.60 8.35 -6.22
N ARG A 163 -12.17 8.72 -5.07
CA ARG A 163 -13.28 9.68 -5.03
C ARG A 163 -12.82 11.10 -5.40
N PRO A 164 -13.72 11.98 -5.87
CA PRO A 164 -13.42 13.40 -6.00
C PRO A 164 -12.97 14.00 -4.66
N GLY A 165 -11.90 14.81 -4.68
CA GLY A 165 -11.22 15.31 -3.47
C GLY A 165 -10.36 14.28 -2.74
N GLY A 166 -10.36 13.03 -3.21
CA GLY A 166 -9.50 11.96 -2.72
C GLY A 166 -8.03 12.24 -3.07
N LYS A 167 -7.13 11.57 -2.35
CA LYS A 167 -5.69 11.83 -2.42
C LYS A 167 -4.93 10.59 -2.87
N LEU A 168 -3.90 10.81 -3.66
CA LEU A 168 -2.93 9.78 -4.04
C LEU A 168 -1.57 10.16 -3.49
N ILE A 169 -0.96 9.23 -2.75
CA ILE A 169 0.42 9.33 -2.28
C ILE A 169 1.24 8.27 -3.00
N VAL A 170 2.24 8.71 -3.77
CA VAL A 170 3.14 7.83 -4.50
C VAL A 170 4.57 8.05 -4.03
N ARG A 171 5.24 6.97 -3.65
CA ARG A 171 6.70 6.93 -3.50
C ARG A 171 7.28 6.03 -4.57
N ASP A 172 8.12 6.57 -5.45
CA ASP A 172 8.75 5.80 -6.52
C ASP A 172 10.03 6.49 -7.00
N ASN A 173 10.72 5.96 -8.01
CA ASN A 173 11.86 6.68 -8.60
C ASN A 173 11.44 8.00 -9.27
N VAL A 174 12.37 8.95 -9.34
CA VAL A 174 12.13 10.31 -9.86
C VAL A 174 11.54 10.31 -11.26
N ASP A 175 12.05 9.47 -12.17
CA ASP A 175 11.55 9.41 -13.56
C ASP A 175 10.08 9.03 -13.62
N THR A 176 9.66 8.06 -12.79
CA THR A 176 8.26 7.62 -12.72
C THR A 176 7.38 8.67 -12.03
N ILE A 177 7.91 9.38 -11.05
CA ILE A 177 7.18 10.46 -10.38
C ILE A 177 6.91 11.62 -11.34
N ASN A 178 7.90 12.04 -12.13
CA ASN A 178 7.71 13.10 -13.13
C ASN A 178 6.67 12.70 -14.19
N GLU A 179 6.77 11.45 -14.70
CA GLU A 179 5.81 10.91 -15.67
C GLU A 179 4.37 10.88 -15.09
N LEU A 180 4.21 10.53 -13.82
CA LEU A 180 2.92 10.55 -13.13
C LEU A 180 2.42 11.98 -12.90
N GLU A 181 3.30 12.90 -12.52
CA GLU A 181 2.96 14.31 -12.29
C GLU A 181 2.40 14.95 -13.57
N ASP A 182 3.05 14.73 -14.71
CA ASP A 182 2.58 15.21 -16.02
C ASP A 182 1.19 14.67 -16.37
N MET A 183 0.94 13.38 -16.11
CA MET A 183 -0.35 12.75 -16.37
C MET A 183 -1.47 13.32 -15.48
N VAL A 184 -1.23 13.44 -14.17
CA VAL A 184 -2.27 13.93 -13.25
C VAL A 184 -2.53 15.43 -13.44
N MET A 185 -1.52 16.22 -13.81
CA MET A 185 -1.70 17.61 -14.20
C MET A 185 -2.55 17.75 -15.47
N SER A 186 -2.34 16.86 -16.45
CA SER A 186 -3.17 16.80 -17.67
C SER A 186 -4.63 16.43 -17.38
N MET A 187 -4.89 15.79 -16.24
CA MET A 187 -6.23 15.46 -15.73
C MET A 187 -6.79 16.56 -14.80
N GLU A 188 -6.12 17.70 -14.71
CA GLU A 188 -6.45 18.83 -13.82
C GLU A 188 -6.47 18.46 -12.33
N TRP A 189 -5.71 17.44 -11.91
CA TRP A 189 -5.51 17.17 -10.49
C TRP A 189 -4.57 18.20 -9.86
N GLU A 190 -4.77 18.47 -8.58
CA GLU A 190 -3.97 19.43 -7.84
C GLU A 190 -2.74 18.74 -7.24
N VAL A 191 -1.55 19.26 -7.54
CA VAL A 191 -0.29 18.79 -6.91
C VAL A 191 -0.14 19.47 -5.55
N LEU A 192 -0.34 18.71 -4.47
CA LEU A 192 -0.19 19.23 -3.11
C LEU A 192 1.27 19.31 -2.70
N LYS A 193 2.07 18.30 -3.06
CA LYS A 193 3.49 18.24 -2.73
C LYS A 193 4.24 17.28 -3.63
N THR A 194 5.38 17.75 -4.15
CA THR A 194 6.39 16.91 -4.79
C THR A 194 7.72 17.06 -4.04
N TYR A 195 8.38 15.95 -3.75
CA TYR A 195 9.69 15.92 -3.12
C TYR A 195 10.57 14.89 -3.80
N SER A 196 11.82 15.21 -4.09
CA SER A 196 12.80 14.26 -4.62
C SER A 196 14.09 14.33 -3.81
N LYS A 197 14.62 13.15 -3.42
CA LYS A 197 15.91 13.00 -2.73
C LYS A 197 16.53 11.67 -3.10
N ASN A 198 17.83 11.66 -3.38
CA ASN A 198 18.62 10.43 -3.59
C ASN A 198 17.99 9.44 -4.59
N LYS A 199 17.45 9.94 -5.72
CA LYS A 199 16.75 9.17 -6.78
C LYS A 199 15.38 8.59 -6.39
N GLU A 200 14.92 8.79 -5.17
CA GLU A 200 13.53 8.56 -4.79
C GLU A 200 12.73 9.87 -4.85
N GLY A 201 11.49 9.76 -5.31
CA GLY A 201 10.51 10.83 -5.32
C GLY A 201 9.27 10.46 -4.51
N LEU A 202 8.60 11.48 -4.00
CA LEU A 202 7.35 11.43 -3.27
C LEU A 202 6.41 12.45 -3.90
N LEU A 203 5.28 11.97 -4.40
CA LEU A 203 4.22 12.77 -5.00
C LEU A 203 2.96 12.64 -4.15
N CYS A 204 2.37 13.76 -3.77
CA CYS A 204 1.08 13.84 -3.12
C CYS A 204 0.18 14.75 -3.95
N VAL A 205 -0.91 14.18 -4.45
CA VAL A 205 -1.84 14.87 -5.35
C VAL A 205 -3.27 14.67 -4.88
N GLN A 206 -4.13 15.62 -5.23
CA GLN A 206 -5.55 15.61 -4.91
C GLN A 206 -6.37 15.62 -6.21
N LYS A 207 -7.28 14.66 -6.31
CA LYS A 207 -8.21 14.58 -7.43
C LYS A 207 -9.17 15.77 -7.40
N SER A 208 -9.24 16.50 -8.50
CA SER A 208 -10.18 17.61 -8.68
C SER A 208 -11.61 17.12 -8.86
N MET A 209 -12.56 18.06 -8.77
CA MET A 209 -13.95 17.78 -9.11
C MET A 209 -14.10 17.74 -10.62
N TRP A 210 -14.71 16.68 -11.15
CA TRP A 210 -14.90 16.48 -12.60
C TRP A 210 -15.74 17.55 -13.30
N ARG A 211 -16.45 18.41 -12.55
CA ARG A 211 -17.31 19.44 -13.13
C ARG A 211 -16.47 20.69 -13.41
N PRO A 212 -16.32 21.12 -14.67
CA PRO A 212 -15.70 22.40 -14.99
C PRO A 212 -16.42 23.52 -14.25
N LYS A 213 -15.67 24.52 -13.79
CA LYS A 213 -16.23 25.76 -13.24
C LYS A 213 -16.50 26.76 -14.33
#